data_AF-A0A1F6EGH6-F1
#
_entry.id   AF-A0A1F6EGH6-F1
#
_cell.length_a   1.000
_cell.length_b   1.000
_cell.length_c   1.000
_cell.angle_alpha   90.00
_cell.angle_beta   90.00
_cell.angle_gamma   90.00
#
_symmetry.space_group_name_H-M   'P 1'
#
loop_
_entity.id
_entity.type
_entity.pdbx_description
1 polymer ?
#
loop_
_entity_poly.entity_id
_entity_poly.type
_entity_poly.pdbx_seq_one_letter_code
_entity_poly.pdbx_strand_id
1 'polypeptide(L)' 'MKLSKILHVISVVMGLIGVSMSAFAVLIWPAGVVWFGMTREVMLLCSITSLLAAIWLQIATIHHMMLERKGEIV' A
#
# COMPACT_ATOMS: atom_id res chain seq x y z
N MET A 1 -0.75 -20.39 15.11
CA MET A 1 0.14 -19.20 15.09
C MET A 1 -0.60 -18.07 15.80
N LYS A 2 0.07 -17.18 16.56
CA LYS A 2 -0.59 -16.00 17.16
C LYS A 2 -1.35 -15.23 16.08
N LEU A 3 -2.54 -14.71 16.41
CA LEU A 3 -3.44 -14.00 15.48
C LEU A 3 -2.72 -12.85 14.75
N SER A 4 -1.82 -12.15 15.45
CA SER A 4 -0.92 -11.13 14.89
C SER A 4 -0.06 -11.61 13.71
N LYS A 5 0.47 -12.85 13.74
CA LYS A 5 1.30 -13.39 12.65
C LYS A 5 0.48 -13.64 11.38
N ILE A 6 -0.76 -14.06 11.55
CA ILE A 6 -1.69 -14.32 10.45
C ILE A 6 -2.09 -12.99 9.79
N LEU A 7 -2.45 -11.99 10.58
CA LEU A 7 -2.77 -10.64 10.07
C LEU A 7 -1.60 -10.00 9.34
N HIS A 8 -0.37 -10.17 9.85
CA HIS A 8 0.82 -9.65 9.18
C HIS A 8 1.01 -10.28 7.79
N VAL A 9 0.92 -11.61 7.69
CA VAL A 9 1.03 -12.31 6.41
C VAL A 9 -0.06 -11.89 5.43
N ILE A 10 -1.32 -11.78 5.90
CA ILE A 10 -2.44 -11.30 5.07
C ILE A 10 -2.18 -9.88 4.57
N SER A 11 -1.69 -8.97 5.42
CA SER A 11 -1.37 -7.59 5.04
C SER A 11 -0.29 -7.54 3.96
N VAL A 12 0.79 -8.32 4.10
CA VAL A 12 1.86 -8.40 3.09
C VAL A 12 1.34 -8.93 1.76
N VAL A 13 0.54 -10.01 1.78
CA VAL A 13 -0.04 -10.60 0.57
C VAL A 13 -0.98 -9.62 -0.13
N MET A 14 -1.87 -8.95 0.62
CA MET A 14 -2.78 -7.95 0.05
C MET A 14 -2.04 -6.75 -0.54
N GLY A 15 -0.98 -6.29 0.12
CA GLY A 15 -0.11 -5.23 -0.42
C GLY A 15 0.54 -5.64 -1.74
N LEU A 16 1.04 -6.87 -1.82
CA LEU A 16 1.70 -7.39 -3.02
C LEU A 16 0.71 -7.55 -4.19
N ILE A 17 -0.52 -8.01 -3.90
CA ILE A 17 -1.62 -8.08 -4.87
C ILE A 17 -1.95 -6.67 -5.38
N GLY A 18 -2.11 -5.68 -4.49
CA GLY A 18 -2.43 -4.29 -4.87
C GLY A 18 -1.36 -3.65 -5.77
N VAL A 19 -0.08 -3.85 -5.45
CA VAL A 19 1.04 -3.37 -6.28
C VAL A 19 1.06 -4.06 -7.63
N SER A 20 0.88 -5.39 -7.67
CA SER A 20 0.88 -6.15 -8.92
C SER A 20 -0.26 -5.74 -9.85
N MET A 21 -1.48 -5.54 -9.31
CA MET A 21 -2.63 -5.07 -10.08
C MET A 21 -2.43 -3.67 -10.64
N SER A 22 -1.93 -2.75 -9.81
CA SER A 22 -1.61 -1.38 -10.24
C SER A 22 -0.55 -1.36 -11.35
N ALA A 23 0.52 -2.16 -11.20
CA ALA A 23 1.59 -2.26 -12.18
C ALA A 23 1.10 -2.86 -13.51
N PHE A 24 0.32 -3.93 -13.45
CA PHE A 24 -0.23 -4.58 -14.64
C PHE A 24 -1.15 -3.63 -15.42
N ALA A 25 -1.99 -2.91 -14.69
CA ALA A 25 -2.93 -1.98 -15.26
C ALA A 25 -2.23 -0.77 -15.90
N VAL A 26 -1.17 -0.24 -15.30
CA VAL A 26 -0.41 0.88 -15.86
C VAL A 26 0.48 0.48 -17.05
N LEU A 27 1.13 -0.69 -17.00
CA LEU A 27 2.19 -1.05 -17.96
C LEU A 27 1.69 -1.83 -19.18
N ILE A 28 0.64 -2.65 -19.02
CA ILE A 28 0.23 -3.62 -20.05
C ILE A 28 -1.07 -3.19 -20.74
N TRP A 29 -1.93 -2.44 -20.04
CA TRP A 29 -3.28 -2.19 -20.53
C TRP A 29 -3.38 -0.93 -21.43
N PRO A 30 -4.19 -0.96 -22.51
CA PRO A 30 -4.37 0.18 -23.42
C PRO A 30 -5.01 1.41 -22.77
N ALA A 31 -4.62 2.61 -23.22
CA ALA A 31 -4.93 3.89 -22.57
C ALA A 31 -6.43 4.25 -22.45
N GLY A 32 -7.30 3.63 -23.23
CA GLY A 32 -8.71 4.03 -23.36
C GLY A 32 -9.57 3.76 -22.12
N VAL A 33 -9.34 2.63 -21.43
CA VAL A 33 -10.05 2.27 -20.18
C VAL A 33 -9.25 1.19 -19.50
N VAL A 34 -8.63 1.50 -18.37
CA VAL A 34 -7.69 0.62 -17.69
C VAL A 34 -8.36 -0.22 -16.59
N TRP A 35 -9.36 0.34 -15.91
CA TRP A 35 -10.08 -0.35 -14.83
C TRP A 35 -11.41 0.35 -14.51
N PHE A 36 -12.54 -0.37 -14.49
CA PHE A 36 -13.90 0.18 -14.19
C PHE A 36 -14.20 1.56 -14.84
N GLY A 37 -13.88 1.74 -16.13
CA GLY A 37 -14.15 2.99 -16.84
C GLY A 37 -13.18 4.15 -16.53
N MET A 38 -12.15 3.92 -15.70
CA MET A 38 -11.10 4.90 -15.43
C MET A 38 -9.98 4.86 -16.47
N THR A 39 -9.42 6.02 -16.78
CA THR A 39 -8.29 6.18 -17.70
C THR A 39 -6.96 5.83 -17.03
N ARG A 40 -5.92 5.62 -17.83
CA ARG A 40 -4.57 5.31 -17.36
C ARG A 40 -3.99 6.38 -16.43
N GLU A 41 -4.26 7.65 -16.73
CA GLU A 41 -3.78 8.80 -15.95
C GLU A 41 -4.32 8.78 -14.52
N VAL A 42 -5.61 8.46 -14.36
CA VAL A 42 -6.24 8.36 -13.03
C VAL A 42 -5.61 7.22 -12.22
N MET A 43 -5.32 6.09 -12.86
CA MET A 43 -4.67 4.94 -12.23
C MET A 43 -3.22 5.24 -11.83
N LEU A 44 -2.48 5.97 -12.66
CA LEU A 44 -1.14 6.46 -12.32
C LEU A 44 -1.17 7.35 -11.07
N LEU A 45 -2.08 8.34 -11.03
CA LEU A 45 -2.23 9.22 -9.87
C LEU A 45 -2.60 8.43 -8.61
N CYS A 46 -3.52 7.46 -8.71
CA CYS A 46 -3.91 6.59 -7.61
C CYS A 46 -2.74 5.73 -7.09
N SER A 47 -1.89 5.24 -7.99
CA SER A 47 -0.70 4.47 -7.61
C SER A 47 0.31 5.33 -6.84
N ILE A 48 0.49 6.59 -7.24
CA ILE A 48 1.39 7.55 -6.57
C ILE A 48 0.87 7.86 -5.17
N THR A 49 -0.42 8.15 -5.01
CA THR A 49 -1.01 8.44 -3.70
C THR A 49 -0.99 7.22 -2.78
N SER A 50 -1.20 6.02 -3.33
CA SER A 50 -1.08 4.76 -2.58
C SER A 50 0.35 4.50 -2.10
N LEU A 51 1.36 4.77 -2.94
CA LEU A 51 2.77 4.69 -2.54
C LEU A 51 3.10 5.71 -1.44
N LEU A 52 2.63 6.95 -1.58
CA LEU A 52 2.83 7.97 -0.57
C LEU A 52 2.21 7.57 0.77
N ALA A 53 0.98 7.07 0.76
CA ALA A 53 0.30 6.56 1.95
C ALA A 53 1.07 5.39 2.59
N ALA A 54 1.57 4.45 1.78
CA ALA A 54 2.37 3.33 2.28
C ALA A 54 3.65 3.80 2.98
N ILE A 55 4.39 4.75 2.39
CA ILE A 55 5.60 5.32 3.00
C ILE A 55 5.27 6.00 4.34
N TRP A 56 4.23 6.84 4.37
CA TRP A 56 3.81 7.54 5.58
C TRP A 56 3.37 6.59 6.69
N LEU A 57 2.63 5.53 6.37
CA LEU A 57 2.24 4.50 7.33
C LEU A 57 3.47 3.78 7.91
N GLN A 58 4.44 3.42 7.08
CA GLN A 58 5.69 2.80 7.56
C GLN A 58 6.45 3.74 8.50
N ILE A 59 6.61 5.02 8.13
CA ILE A 59 7.26 6.02 8.99
C ILE A 59 6.51 6.16 10.33
N ALA A 60 5.18 6.26 10.30
CA ALA A 60 4.36 6.36 11.50
C ALA A 60 4.53 5.14 12.41
N THR A 61 4.55 3.93 11.84
CA THR A 61 4.77 2.70 12.63
C THR A 61 6.15 2.67 13.28
N ILE A 62 7.20 3.07 12.56
CA ILE A 62 8.57 3.14 13.10
C ILE A 62 8.65 4.19 14.22
N HIS A 63 8.03 5.35 14.00
CA HIS A 63 7.99 6.43 14.99
C HIS A 63 7.26 5.99 16.26
N HIS A 64 6.11 5.33 16.14
CA HIS A 64 5.36 4.82 17.29
C HIS A 64 6.15 3.76 18.07
N MET A 65 6.78 2.80 17.37
CA MET A 65 7.65 1.78 17.99
C MET A 65 8.88 2.41 18.69
N MET A 66 9.38 3.55 18.20
CA MET A 66 10.46 4.29 18.83
C MET A 66 10.01 5.00 20.11
N LEU A 67 8.82 5.60 20.12
CA LEU A 67 8.24 6.26 21.30
C LEU A 67 7.92 5.24 22.41
N GLU A 68 7.32 4.11 22.05
CA GLU A 68 7.08 3.00 22.98
C GLU A 68 8.38 2.50 23.64
N ARG A 69 9.48 2.41 22.87
CA ARG A 69 10.80 2.02 23.40
C ARG A 69 11.40 3.03 24.38
N LYS A 70 11.08 4.32 24.24
CA LYS A 70 11.55 5.39 25.13
C LYS A 70 10.69 5.55 26.38
N GLY A 71 9.61 4.77 26.52
CA GLY A 71 8.64 4.93 27.61
C GLY A 71 7.72 6.14 27.42
N GLU A 72 7.74 6.77 26.25
CA GLU A 72 6.80 7.83 25.87
C GLU A 72 5.51 7.14 25.40
N ILE A 73 4.50 7.13 26.27
CA ILE A 73 3.16 6.62 25.93
C ILE A 73 2.50 7.69 25.05
N VAL A 74 2.14 7.32 23.82
CA VAL A 74 1.41 8.16 22.87
C VAL A 74 -0.07 7.83 22.93
#